data_AF-A0A4R9PB18-F1
#
_entry.id   AF-A0A4R9PB18-F1
#
_cell.length_a   1.000
_cell.length_b   1.000
_cell.length_c   1.000
_cell.angle_alpha   90.00
_cell.angle_beta   90.00
_cell.angle_gamma   90.00
#
_symmetry.space_group_name_H-M   'P 1'
#
loop_
_entity.id
_entity.type
_entity.pdbx_description
1 polymer ?
#
loop_
_entity_poly.entity_id
_entity_poly.type
_entity_poly.pdbx_seq_one_letter_code
_entity_poly.pdbx_strand_id
1 'polypeptide(L)'
;RAFAVFTSSRPGPVHIEIPTDVMVKPADGIAAVLSNAAPPAPAAAAITDAARLIKAARRPLILAGGGAKKADAALTRFAEALGAPVVETANARGLLHR
;
A
#
# COMPACT_ATOMS: atom_id res chain seq x y z
N ARG A 1 6.97 -7.99 16.12
CA ARG A 1 5.78 -7.08 16.14
C ARG A 1 6.07 -5.71 15.51
N ALA A 2 7.08 -4.96 15.97
CA ALA A 2 7.41 -3.64 15.40
C ALA A 2 7.60 -3.67 13.87
N PHE A 3 8.42 -4.60 13.37
CA PHE A 3 8.63 -4.78 11.93
C PHE A 3 7.35 -5.14 11.17
N ALA A 4 6.47 -5.99 11.72
CA ALA A 4 5.21 -6.35 11.08
C ALA A 4 4.26 -5.15 10.93
N VAL A 5 4.25 -4.22 11.90
CA VAL A 5 3.50 -2.97 11.80
C VAL A 5 4.14 -2.03 10.78
N PHE A 6 5.48 -1.91 10.83
CA PHE A 6 6.27 -1.08 9.92
C PHE A 6 6.07 -1.49 8.44
N THR A 7 5.97 -2.79 8.16
CA THR A 7 5.79 -3.33 6.80
C THR A 7 4.32 -3.58 6.42
N SER A 8 3.36 -3.15 7.24
CA SER A 8 1.93 -3.35 6.99
C SER A 8 1.41 -2.52 5.80
N SER A 9 0.13 -2.70 5.45
CA SER A 9 -0.52 -2.04 4.31
C SER A 9 -0.58 -0.50 4.40
N ARG A 10 -0.46 0.05 5.61
CA ARG A 10 -0.31 1.48 5.85
C ARG A 10 0.97 1.72 6.68
N PRO A 11 2.14 1.71 6.03
CA PRO A 11 3.42 1.88 6.71
C PRO A 11 3.46 3.20 7.49
N GLY A 12 4.05 3.17 8.67
CA GLY A 12 4.26 4.33 9.54
C GLY A 12 5.44 4.10 10.48
N PRO A 13 5.98 5.18 11.07
CA PRO A 13 7.09 5.06 12.02
C PRO A 13 6.69 4.24 13.23
N VAL A 14 7.64 3.46 13.75
CA VAL A 14 7.48 2.67 14.98
C VAL A 14 8.64 3.02 15.91
N HIS A 15 8.31 3.39 17.14
CA HIS A 15 9.28 3.61 18.21
C HIS A 15 9.42 2.34 19.04
N ILE A 16 10.66 1.94 19.34
CA ILE A 16 10.97 0.84 20.25
C ILE A 16 11.80 1.43 21.38
N GLU A 17 11.28 1.34 22.60
CA GLU A 17 11.99 1.74 23.81
C GLU A 17 12.49 0.49 24.54
N ILE A 18 13.73 0.54 25.00
CA ILE A 18 14.34 -0.53 25.81
C ILE A 18 14.83 0.11 27.13
N PRO A 19 14.13 -0.14 28.25
CA PRO A 19 14.56 0.32 29.57
C PRO A 19 15.97 -0.21 29.92
N THR A 20 16.75 0.58 30.66
CA THR A 20 18.14 0.23 31.02
C THR A 20 18.24 -1.02 31.88
N ASP A 21 17.26 -1.26 32.75
CA ASP A 21 17.15 -2.47 33.58
C ASP A 21 16.81 -3.73 32.76
N VAL A 22 16.17 -3.56 31.60
CA VAL A 22 15.91 -4.64 30.63
C VAL A 22 17.14 -4.90 29.76
N MET A 23 17.87 -3.85 29.39
CA MET A 23 19.02 -3.92 28.48
C MET A 23 20.17 -4.80 29.01
N VAL A 24 20.31 -4.90 30.34
CA VAL A 24 21.36 -5.69 31.00
C VAL A 24 20.98 -7.17 31.22
N LYS A 25 19.75 -7.58 30.89
CA LYS A 25 19.28 -8.94 31.15
C LYS A 25 19.84 -9.92 30.11
N PRO A 26 20.19 -11.17 30.49
CA PRO A 26 20.57 -12.22 29.55
C PRO A 26 19.47 -12.47 28.50
N ALA A 27 19.87 -12.75 27.26
CA ALA A 27 18.99 -12.83 26.09
C ALA A 27 19.24 -14.09 25.24
N ASP A 28 19.71 -15.16 25.87
CA ASP A 28 20.02 -16.41 25.19
C ASP A 28 18.75 -17.11 24.67
N GLY A 29 18.85 -17.75 23.50
CA GLY A 29 17.76 -18.55 22.93
C GLY A 29 16.60 -17.75 22.32
N ILE A 30 16.74 -16.44 22.09
CA ILE A 30 15.72 -15.65 21.41
C ILE A 30 15.66 -16.04 19.92
N ALA A 31 14.59 -16.71 19.52
CA ALA A 31 14.25 -16.92 18.12
C ALA A 31 13.42 -15.76 17.58
N ALA A 32 13.82 -15.19 16.44
CA ALA A 32 13.05 -14.16 15.76
C ALA A 32 11.78 -14.77 15.14
N VAL A 33 10.62 -14.40 15.69
CA VAL A 33 9.33 -14.70 15.03
C VAL A 33 9.07 -13.62 13.97
N LEU A 34 9.36 -13.95 12.72
CA LEU A 34 9.01 -13.12 11.58
C LEU A 34 7.51 -13.28 11.28
N SER A 35 6.75 -12.20 11.49
CA SER A 35 5.36 -12.12 11.05
C SER A 35 5.30 -11.25 9.81
N ASN A 36 5.23 -11.88 8.64
CA ASN A 36 4.97 -11.20 7.38
C ASN A 36 3.46 -11.08 7.19
N ALA A 37 2.85 -10.04 7.76
CA ALA A 37 1.47 -9.74 7.46
C ALA A 37 1.39 -9.22 6.02
N ALA A 38 0.86 -10.03 5.10
CA ALA A 38 0.56 -9.55 3.76
C ALA A 38 -0.51 -8.43 3.84
N PRO A 39 -0.47 -7.43 2.96
CA PRO A 39 -1.56 -6.47 2.84
C PRO A 39 -2.89 -7.22 2.61
N PRO A 40 -4.00 -6.79 3.24
CA PRO A 40 -5.29 -7.42 3.00
C PRO A 40 -5.69 -7.21 1.53
N ALA A 41 -6.12 -8.29 0.89
CA ALA A 41 -6.72 -8.21 -0.44
C ALA A 41 -8.11 -7.53 -0.34
N PRO A 42 -8.51 -6.74 -1.36
CA PRO A 42 -9.86 -6.20 -1.41
C PRO A 42 -10.88 -7.33 -1.55
N ALA A 43 -12.06 -7.16 -0.93
CA ALA A 43 -13.16 -8.09 -1.08
C ALA A 43 -13.65 -8.14 -2.55
N ALA A 44 -13.93 -9.33 -3.08
CA ALA A 44 -14.37 -9.50 -4.46
C ALA A 44 -15.60 -8.65 -4.81
N ALA A 45 -16.58 -8.57 -3.90
CA ALA A 45 -17.76 -7.74 -4.06
C ALA A 45 -17.43 -6.25 -4.25
N ALA A 46 -16.46 -5.73 -3.50
CA ALA A 46 -16.03 -4.33 -3.62
C ALA A 46 -15.41 -4.03 -4.99
N ILE A 47 -14.67 -4.99 -5.56
CA ILE A 47 -14.12 -4.89 -6.92
C ILE A 47 -15.24 -4.92 -7.96
N THR A 48 -16.22 -5.81 -7.82
CA THR A 48 -17.40 -5.87 -8.70
C THR A 48 -18.18 -4.57 -8.69
N ASP A 49 -18.41 -3.98 -7.52
CA ASP A 49 -19.11 -2.71 -7.38
C ASP A 49 -18.34 -1.54 -8.00
N ALA A 50 -17.02 -1.47 -7.78
CA ALA A 50 -16.17 -0.48 -8.41
C ALA A 50 -16.24 -0.57 -9.95
N ALA A 51 -16.12 -1.79 -10.51
CA ALA A 51 -16.20 -2.01 -11.95
C ALA A 51 -17.55 -1.58 -12.54
N ARG A 52 -18.67 -1.84 -11.83
CA ARG A 52 -20.00 -1.40 -12.23
C ARG A 52 -20.11 0.11 -12.29
N LEU A 53 -19.59 0.82 -11.27
CA LEU A 53 -19.60 2.29 -11.22
C LEU A 53 -18.73 2.90 -12.32
N ILE A 54 -17.54 2.35 -12.55
CA ILE A 54 -16.63 2.79 -13.60
C ILE A 54 -17.27 2.62 -14.98
N LYS A 55 -17.93 1.48 -15.25
CA LYS A 55 -18.59 1.22 -16.54
C LYS A 55 -19.75 2.19 -16.83
N ALA A 56 -20.44 2.66 -15.79
CA ALA A 56 -21.53 3.62 -15.92
C ALA A 56 -21.06 5.08 -16.01
N ALA A 57 -19.77 5.35 -15.76
CA ALA A 57 -19.24 6.71 -15.74
C ALA A 57 -19.16 7.30 -17.15
N ARG A 58 -19.69 8.52 -17.32
CA ARG A 58 -19.62 9.24 -18.61
C ARG A 58 -18.30 9.98 -18.82
N ARG A 59 -17.64 10.40 -17.74
CA ARG A 59 -16.40 11.19 -17.75
C ARG A 59 -15.47 10.71 -16.62
N PRO A 60 -14.94 9.48 -16.70
CA PRO A 60 -14.09 8.93 -15.65
C PRO A 60 -12.77 9.69 -15.56
N LEU A 61 -12.21 9.77 -14.35
CA LEU A 61 -10.88 10.29 -14.07
C LEU A 61 -10.24 9.41 -12.99
N ILE A 62 -8.95 9.15 -13.11
CA ILE A 62 -8.18 8.39 -12.12
C ILE A 62 -7.33 9.36 -11.31
N LEU A 63 -7.52 9.39 -9.99
CA LEU A 63 -6.67 10.13 -9.06
C LEU A 63 -5.69 9.16 -8.39
N ALA A 64 -4.42 9.18 -8.79
CA ALA A 64 -3.39 8.30 -8.29
C ALA A 64 -2.70 8.86 -7.04
N GLY A 65 -2.85 8.15 -5.91
CA GLY A 65 -2.18 8.41 -4.65
C GLY A 65 -0.79 7.75 -4.55
N GLY A 66 0.00 8.11 -3.54
CA GLY A 66 1.34 7.53 -3.34
C GLY A 66 1.37 6.01 -3.16
N GLY A 67 0.25 5.39 -2.76
CA GLY A 67 0.12 3.93 -2.70
C GLY A 67 0.17 3.23 -4.06
N ALA A 68 -0.05 3.95 -5.16
CA ALA A 68 0.01 3.41 -6.51
C ALA A 68 1.45 3.36 -7.07
N LYS A 69 2.46 3.81 -6.32
CA LYS A 69 3.86 3.93 -6.79
C LYS A 69 4.49 2.67 -7.39
N LYS A 70 3.99 1.49 -7.04
CA LYS A 70 4.47 0.18 -7.54
C LYS A 70 3.52 -0.45 -8.56
N ALA A 71 2.57 0.32 -9.08
CA ALA A 71 1.51 -0.13 -9.96
C ALA A 71 1.50 0.61 -11.30
N ASP A 72 2.63 1.17 -11.71
CA ASP A 72 2.82 1.91 -12.97
C ASP A 72 2.26 1.17 -14.20
N ALA A 73 2.68 -0.08 -14.41
CA ALA A 73 2.27 -0.86 -15.59
C ALA A 73 0.77 -1.22 -15.55
N ALA A 74 0.27 -1.59 -14.38
CA ALA A 74 -1.14 -1.94 -14.19
C ALA A 74 -2.06 -0.72 -14.33
N LEU A 75 -1.64 0.42 -13.76
CA LEU A 75 -2.35 1.70 -13.83
C LEU A 75 -2.37 2.23 -15.27
N THR A 76 -1.25 2.15 -15.99
CA THR A 76 -1.15 2.55 -17.40
C THR A 76 -2.15 1.77 -18.25
N ARG A 77 -2.12 0.43 -18.17
CA ARG A 77 -3.05 -0.43 -18.90
C ARG A 77 -4.52 -0.13 -18.56
N PHE A 78 -4.80 0.14 -17.29
CA PHE A 78 -6.15 0.43 -16.84
C PHE A 78 -6.65 1.79 -17.34
N ALA A 79 -5.80 2.82 -17.31
CA ALA A 79 -6.10 4.15 -17.85
C ALA A 79 -6.33 4.11 -19.37
N GLU A 80 -5.47 3.39 -20.10
CA GLU A 80 -5.60 3.19 -21.55
C GLU A 80 -6.91 2.47 -21.91
N ALA A 81 -7.26 1.40 -21.19
CA ALA A 81 -8.50 0.66 -21.41
C ALA A 81 -9.77 1.50 -21.14
N LEU A 82 -9.70 2.43 -20.18
CA LEU A 82 -10.81 3.33 -19.87
C LEU A 82 -10.84 4.59 -20.74
N GLY A 83 -9.75 4.91 -21.45
CA GLY A 83 -9.56 6.23 -22.06
C GLY A 83 -9.63 7.38 -21.04
N ALA A 84 -9.27 7.12 -19.79
CA ALA A 84 -9.43 8.06 -18.68
C ALA A 84 -8.14 8.85 -18.42
N PRO A 85 -8.21 10.18 -18.19
CA PRO A 85 -7.07 10.94 -17.71
C PRO A 85 -6.64 10.47 -16.31
N VAL A 86 -5.34 10.53 -16.06
CA VAL A 86 -4.74 10.26 -14.74
C VAL A 86 -4.20 11.54 -14.16
N VAL A 87 -4.55 11.83 -12.90
CA VAL A 87 -4.00 12.92 -12.10
C VAL A 87 -3.23 12.32 -10.94
N GLU A 88 -1.98 12.75 -10.75
CA GLU A 88 -1.13 12.30 -9.65
C GLU A 88 -1.20 13.27 -8.47
N THR A 89 -1.35 12.73 -7.26
CA THR A 89 -1.09 13.51 -6.04
C THR A 89 0.39 13.88 -5.93
N ALA A 90 0.73 14.85 -5.07
CA ALA A 90 2.14 15.18 -4.80
C ALA A 90 2.96 13.96 -4.36
N ASN A 91 2.34 13.03 -3.63
CA ASN A 91 2.95 11.79 -3.16
C ASN A 91 3.07 10.71 -4.24
N ALA A 92 2.40 10.86 -5.39
CA ALA A 92 2.48 9.96 -6.53
C ALA A 92 3.28 10.54 -7.70
N ARG A 93 3.62 11.84 -7.64
CA ARG A 93 4.47 12.51 -8.64
C ARG A 93 5.67 11.63 -8.95
N GLY A 94 5.82 11.22 -10.20
CA GLY A 94 6.78 10.15 -10.50
C GLY A 94 6.21 9.01 -11.30
N LEU A 95 4.92 8.73 -11.06
CA LEU A 95 4.39 7.39 -11.24
C LEU A 95 4.24 7.02 -12.71
N LEU A 96 3.63 7.90 -13.49
CA LEU A 96 3.48 7.77 -14.92
C LEU A 96 4.47 8.72 -15.58
N HIS A 97 5.73 8.28 -15.63
CA HIS A 97 6.79 8.95 -16.36
C HIS A 97 7.20 8.06 -17.52
N ARG A 98 6.94 8.51 -18.74
CA ARG A 98 7.77 8.16 -19.90
C ARG A 98 8.89 9.17 -20.00
#